data_AF-A0A7Z7BIH6-F1
#
_entry.id   AF-A0A7Z7BIH6-F1
#
_cell.length_a   1.000
_cell.length_b   1.000
_cell.length_c   1.000
_cell.angle_alpha   90.00
_cell.angle_beta   90.00
_cell.angle_gamma   90.00
#
_symmetry.space_group_name_H-M   'P 1'
#
loop_
_entity.id
_entity.type
_entity.pdbx_description
1 polymer ?
#
loop_
_entity_poly.entity_id
_entity_poly.type
_entity_poly.pdbx_seq_one_letter_code
_entity_poly.pdbx_strand_id
1 'polypeptide(L)'
;MTLRMRVLPRFPAKIFGSTGIKIERPAGSADLQVSLDVSDIIRVPSVADNNKVFFLAWNSDLNTYSIMSFSDTFAAVVDTEGFMLQSVYDPQEIVADAFDRANHTGEQAISTITDLATQLSAITTALGLRLRVDAVQSFDATQRNQGMGNLGFSTFFKTLVDDADASAVLSTLGFSAFAKTIIDDASGAAMFSTMGATYSDTTASVVVKLPNGFILQAGLYTGAGTNPTITFPLAFPTKIIAPFATMLVAAAADTTYSVTIGARDTTSMQLYRRSVSNGGAVASVTEPFFWLALGN
;
A
#
# COMPACT_ATOMS: atom_id res chain seq x y z
N MET A 1 -73.97 3.30 -67.27
CA MET A 1 -73.04 3.49 -68.41
C MET A 1 -72.81 2.11 -69.02
N THR A 2 -73.50 1.78 -70.11
CA THR A 2 -73.40 0.44 -70.72
C THR A 2 -72.16 0.35 -71.59
N LEU A 3 -71.22 -0.53 -71.21
CA LEU A 3 -70.06 -0.88 -72.02
C LEU A 3 -70.56 -1.57 -73.30
N ARG A 4 -70.41 -0.92 -74.45
CA ARG A 4 -70.78 -1.50 -75.75
C ARG A 4 -69.54 -2.14 -76.36
N MET A 5 -69.44 -3.46 -76.27
CA MET A 5 -68.39 -4.20 -76.98
C MET A 5 -68.82 -4.47 -78.41
N ARG A 6 -67.98 -4.10 -79.39
CA ARG A 6 -68.22 -4.37 -80.81
C ARG A 6 -67.45 -5.63 -81.18
N VAL A 7 -68.16 -6.73 -81.37
CA VAL A 7 -67.56 -8.01 -81.77
C VAL A 7 -67.72 -8.19 -83.27
N LEU A 8 -66.60 -8.32 -83.99
CA LEU A 8 -66.55 -8.65 -85.42
C LEU A 8 -66.09 -10.10 -85.55
N PRO A 9 -67.02 -11.09 -85.60
CA PRO A 9 -66.63 -12.47 -85.82
C PRO A 9 -66.06 -12.61 -87.23
N ARG A 10 -64.79 -13.03 -87.33
CA ARG A 10 -64.15 -13.36 -88.61
C ARG A 10 -63.99 -14.87 -88.69
N PHE A 11 -64.79 -15.51 -89.55
CA PHE A 11 -64.63 -16.93 -89.86
C PHE A 11 -63.61 -17.09 -90.99
N PRO A 12 -62.45 -17.73 -90.79
CA PRO A 12 -61.52 -17.99 -91.88
C PRO A 12 -62.10 -19.08 -92.79
N ALA A 13 -62.59 -18.72 -93.97
CA ALA A 13 -62.99 -19.68 -95.01
C ALA A 13 -61.86 -19.85 -96.04
N LYS A 14 -61.42 -21.09 -96.29
CA LYS A 14 -60.50 -21.45 -97.38
C LYS A 14 -61.30 -22.09 -98.52
N ILE A 15 -61.07 -21.66 -99.77
CA ILE A 15 -61.72 -22.21 -100.96
C ILE A 15 -60.79 -23.28 -101.55
N PHE A 16 -61.28 -24.51 -101.72
CA PHE A 16 -60.56 -25.60 -102.38
C PHE A 16 -61.19 -25.91 -103.75
N GLY A 17 -60.35 -26.01 -104.78
CA GLY A 17 -60.73 -25.87 -106.19
C GLY A 17 -61.47 -27.01 -106.89
N SER A 18 -61.98 -28.03 -106.18
CA SER A 18 -62.61 -29.18 -106.87
C SER A 18 -63.92 -29.70 -106.29
N THR A 19 -64.46 -29.14 -105.20
CA THR A 19 -65.70 -29.69 -104.58
C THR A 19 -66.57 -28.68 -103.79
N GLY A 20 -66.56 -27.39 -104.15
CA GLY A 20 -67.41 -26.37 -103.51
C GLY A 20 -66.90 -25.83 -102.17
N ILE A 21 -67.55 -24.78 -101.64
CA ILE A 21 -67.12 -24.08 -100.42
C ILE A 21 -67.42 -24.97 -99.19
N LYS A 22 -66.37 -25.56 -98.60
CA LYS A 22 -66.46 -26.30 -97.33
C LYS A 22 -65.77 -25.47 -96.24
N ILE A 23 -66.48 -25.17 -95.16
CA ILE A 23 -65.90 -24.56 -93.95
C ILE A 23 -65.39 -25.71 -93.09
N GLU A 24 -64.08 -25.82 -92.93
CA GLU A 24 -63.45 -26.85 -92.10
C GLU A 24 -62.77 -26.19 -90.91
N ARG A 25 -63.20 -26.54 -89.69
CA ARG A 25 -62.66 -25.98 -88.45
C ARG A 25 -61.45 -26.80 -88.00
N PRO A 26 -60.26 -26.20 -87.84
CA PRO A 26 -59.14 -26.88 -87.20
C PRO A 26 -59.50 -27.26 -85.76
N ALA A 27 -59.22 -28.50 -85.35
CA ALA A 27 -59.45 -28.92 -83.97
C ALA A 27 -58.63 -28.03 -83.01
N GLY A 28 -59.28 -27.43 -82.02
CA GLY A 28 -58.65 -26.56 -81.01
C GLY A 28 -58.72 -25.05 -81.27
N SER A 29 -59.33 -24.58 -82.36
CA SER A 29 -59.55 -23.13 -82.57
C SER A 29 -60.74 -22.62 -81.75
N ALA A 30 -60.55 -21.60 -80.92
CA ALA A 30 -61.62 -20.94 -80.17
C ALA A 30 -62.48 -20.04 -81.09
N ASP A 31 -63.80 -20.09 -80.94
CA ASP A 31 -64.75 -19.36 -81.80
C ASP A 31 -64.70 -17.83 -81.61
N LEU A 32 -64.25 -17.37 -80.44
CA LEU A 32 -64.10 -15.96 -80.12
C LEU A 32 -62.95 -15.75 -79.12
N GLN A 33 -61.93 -14.98 -79.50
CA GLN A 33 -60.89 -14.55 -78.57
C GLN A 33 -61.13 -13.08 -78.21
N VAL A 34 -61.55 -12.83 -76.97
CA VAL A 34 -61.73 -11.48 -76.44
C VAL A 34 -60.45 -11.09 -75.71
N SER A 35 -59.65 -10.22 -76.31
CA SER A 35 -58.48 -9.62 -75.66
C SER A 35 -58.80 -8.18 -75.24
N LEU A 36 -58.45 -7.83 -74.01
CA LEU A 36 -58.41 -6.43 -73.57
C LEU A 36 -57.18 -5.77 -74.19
N ASP A 37 -57.38 -4.71 -74.96
CA ASP A 37 -56.29 -3.89 -75.47
C ASP A 37 -55.80 -2.97 -74.35
N VAL A 38 -54.58 -3.24 -73.88
CA VAL A 38 -53.92 -2.52 -72.78
C VAL A 38 -52.73 -1.70 -73.28
N SER A 39 -52.63 -1.48 -74.59
CA SER A 39 -51.47 -0.82 -75.22
C SER A 39 -51.32 0.65 -74.80
N ASP A 40 -52.42 1.31 -74.43
CA ASP A 40 -52.47 2.74 -74.06
C ASP A 40 -52.66 2.98 -72.54
N ILE A 41 -52.28 2.03 -71.67
CA ILE A 41 -52.35 2.26 -70.22
C ILE A 41 -51.34 3.33 -69.81
N ILE A 42 -51.85 4.46 -69.29
CA ILE A 42 -51.04 5.52 -68.68
C ILE A 42 -50.91 5.32 -67.17
N ARG A 43 -49.74 5.63 -66.61
CA ARG A 43 -49.53 5.63 -65.16
C ARG A 43 -50.17 6.88 -64.55
N VAL A 44 -51.14 6.70 -63.66
CA VAL A 44 -51.74 7.80 -62.89
C VAL A 44 -50.86 8.06 -61.65
N PRO A 45 -50.24 9.24 -61.50
CA PRO A 45 -49.23 9.49 -60.46
C PRO A 45 -49.81 9.67 -59.05
N SER A 46 -51.08 10.04 -58.93
CA SER A 46 -51.78 10.08 -57.64
C SER A 46 -53.29 9.86 -57.83
N VAL A 47 -53.92 9.24 -56.84
CA VAL A 47 -55.36 9.04 -56.80
C VAL A 47 -55.99 10.19 -56.01
N ALA A 48 -56.80 11.02 -56.67
CA ALA A 48 -57.41 12.20 -56.02
C ALA A 48 -58.54 11.85 -55.03
N ASP A 49 -59.18 10.68 -55.18
CA ASP A 49 -60.23 10.17 -54.30
C ASP A 49 -60.14 8.63 -54.24
N ASN A 50 -59.51 8.11 -53.19
CA ASN A 50 -59.22 6.68 -53.03
C ASN A 50 -60.48 5.81 -52.95
N ASN A 51 -61.64 6.40 -52.62
CA ASN A 51 -62.91 5.70 -52.53
C ASN A 51 -63.60 5.54 -53.88
N LYS A 52 -63.13 6.24 -54.91
CA LYS A 52 -63.67 6.20 -56.28
C LYS A 52 -62.77 5.49 -57.27
N VAL A 53 -61.56 5.11 -56.85
CA VAL A 53 -60.68 4.27 -57.66
C VAL A 53 -60.80 2.84 -57.18
N PHE A 54 -61.17 2.00 -58.13
CA PHE A 54 -61.37 0.59 -57.91
C PHE A 54 -60.63 -0.21 -58.95
N PHE A 55 -60.23 -1.41 -58.57
CA PHE A 55 -59.75 -2.42 -59.50
C PHE A 55 -60.65 -3.65 -59.39
N LEU A 56 -60.75 -4.35 -60.52
CA LEU A 56 -61.47 -5.60 -60.59
C LEU A 56 -60.55 -6.69 -60.04
N ALA A 57 -60.93 -7.28 -58.92
CA ALA A 57 -60.25 -8.43 -58.35
C ALA A 57 -61.09 -9.68 -58.64
N TRP A 58 -60.44 -10.75 -59.09
CA TRP A 58 -61.08 -12.04 -59.20
C TRP A 58 -61.19 -12.67 -57.81
N ASN A 59 -62.41 -12.97 -57.37
CA ASN A 59 -62.65 -13.77 -56.17
C ASN A 59 -62.81 -15.23 -56.60
N SER A 60 -61.81 -16.06 -56.30
CA SER A 60 -61.80 -17.48 -56.64
C SER A 60 -62.89 -18.27 -55.93
N ASP A 61 -63.24 -17.89 -54.71
CA ASP A 61 -64.14 -18.67 -53.85
C ASP A 61 -65.59 -18.50 -54.29
N LEU A 62 -65.94 -17.30 -54.76
CA LEU A 62 -67.25 -16.99 -55.31
C LEU A 62 -67.29 -17.10 -56.84
N ASN A 63 -66.17 -17.49 -57.48
CA ASN A 63 -66.02 -17.62 -58.94
C ASN A 63 -66.57 -16.40 -59.71
N THR A 64 -66.33 -15.20 -59.18
CA THR A 64 -66.88 -13.93 -59.70
C THR A 64 -65.86 -12.80 -59.59
N TYR A 65 -65.97 -11.80 -60.46
CA TYR A 65 -65.21 -10.55 -60.32
C TYR A 65 -65.88 -9.63 -59.32
N SER A 66 -65.14 -9.22 -58.28
CA SER A 66 -65.56 -8.22 -57.29
C SER A 66 -64.79 -6.91 -57.50
N ILE A 67 -65.43 -5.80 -57.16
CA ILE A 67 -64.81 -4.47 -57.19
C ILE A 67 -64.23 -4.20 -55.79
N MET A 68 -62.93 -3.91 -55.70
CA MET A 68 -62.27 -3.51 -54.44
C MET A 68 -61.78 -2.07 -54.56
N SER A 69 -62.05 -1.25 -53.54
CA SER A 69 -61.53 0.13 -53.50
C SER A 69 -60.07 0.13 -53.06
N PHE A 70 -59.32 1.16 -53.46
CA PHE A 70 -57.96 1.36 -52.98
C PHE A 70 -57.88 1.46 -51.45
N SER A 71 -58.89 2.06 -50.82
CA SER A 71 -58.96 2.18 -49.36
C SER A 71 -59.06 0.81 -48.68
N ASP A 72 -59.94 -0.07 -49.19
CA ASP A 72 -60.16 -1.40 -48.60
C ASP A 72 -58.93 -2.31 -48.75
N THR A 73 -58.15 -2.09 -49.82
CA THR A 73 -56.92 -2.85 -50.09
C THR A 73 -55.86 -2.62 -49.03
N PHE A 74 -55.65 -1.37 -48.63
CA PHE A 74 -54.68 -1.04 -47.60
C PHE A 74 -55.19 -1.37 -46.19
N ALA A 75 -56.49 -1.21 -45.94
CA ALA A 75 -57.09 -1.64 -44.68
C ALA A 75 -56.90 -3.15 -44.44
N ALA A 76 -56.97 -3.97 -45.49
CA ALA A 76 -56.70 -5.41 -45.41
C ALA A 76 -55.22 -5.76 -45.11
N VAL A 77 -54.27 -4.85 -45.34
CA VAL A 77 -52.83 -5.05 -45.06
C VAL A 77 -52.44 -4.59 -43.65
N VAL A 78 -53.19 -3.63 -43.08
CA VAL A 78 -52.86 -3.00 -41.78
C VAL A 78 -53.11 -3.92 -40.58
N ASP A 79 -53.85 -5.02 -40.73
CA ASP A 79 -54.10 -5.99 -39.64
C ASP A 79 -52.96 -7.01 -39.44
N THR A 80 -51.75 -6.72 -39.96
CA THR A 80 -50.58 -7.57 -39.74
C THR A 80 -49.84 -7.08 -38.50
N GLU A 81 -50.16 -7.65 -37.32
CA GLU A 81 -49.56 -7.38 -35.99
C GLU A 81 -48.03 -7.63 -35.86
N GLY A 82 -47.27 -7.61 -36.96
CA GLY A 82 -45.85 -7.99 -36.99
C GLY A 82 -44.89 -6.94 -37.55
N PHE A 83 -45.36 -5.76 -37.94
CA PHE A 83 -44.45 -4.71 -38.41
C PHE A 83 -43.84 -3.95 -37.22
N MET A 84 -42.54 -4.17 -36.96
CA MET A 84 -41.74 -3.35 -36.04
C MET A 84 -41.60 -1.92 -36.58
N LEU A 85 -42.65 -1.11 -36.41
CA LEU A 85 -42.67 0.32 -36.75
C LEU A 85 -42.18 1.21 -35.60
N GLN A 86 -41.94 0.63 -34.42
CA GLN A 86 -41.34 1.31 -33.27
C GLN A 86 -40.00 0.66 -32.94
N SER A 87 -38.91 1.42 -33.08
CA SER A 87 -37.53 0.92 -33.00
C SER A 87 -37.04 0.56 -31.59
N VAL A 88 -37.89 0.55 -30.56
CA VAL A 88 -37.45 0.22 -29.20
C VAL A 88 -38.59 -0.49 -28.48
N TYR A 89 -38.42 -1.77 -28.21
CA TYR A 89 -39.21 -2.48 -27.23
C TYR A 89 -38.94 -1.82 -25.87
N ASP A 90 -39.86 -0.96 -25.44
CA ASP A 90 -39.87 -0.31 -24.13
C ASP A 90 -41.05 -0.88 -23.34
N PRO A 91 -40.86 -2.01 -22.63
CA PRO A 91 -41.94 -2.65 -21.89
C PRO A 91 -42.43 -1.82 -20.70
N GLN A 92 -41.85 -0.66 -20.43
CA GLN A 92 -42.22 0.24 -19.34
C GLN A 92 -42.80 1.59 -19.80
N GLU A 93 -42.90 1.83 -21.11
CA GLU A 93 -43.40 3.09 -21.72
C GLU A 93 -42.68 4.38 -21.25
N ILE A 94 -41.41 4.28 -20.85
CA ILE A 94 -40.62 5.44 -20.44
C ILE A 94 -39.73 5.92 -21.60
N VAL A 95 -40.40 6.54 -22.57
CA VAL A 95 -39.87 6.99 -23.87
C VAL A 95 -38.69 7.98 -23.83
N ALA A 96 -38.23 8.39 -22.64
CA ALA A 96 -37.16 9.36 -22.45
C ALA A 96 -35.92 8.81 -21.69
N ASP A 97 -36.01 7.66 -21.03
CA ASP A 97 -34.99 7.23 -20.05
C ASP A 97 -34.49 5.79 -20.23
N ALA A 98 -34.89 5.10 -21.30
CA ALA A 98 -34.40 3.75 -21.63
C ALA A 98 -32.87 3.66 -21.75
N PHE A 99 -32.20 4.81 -21.90
CA PHE A 99 -30.75 4.97 -21.90
C PHE A 99 -30.23 5.86 -20.75
N ASP A 100 -31.10 6.27 -19.80
CA ASP A 100 -30.64 6.97 -18.61
C ASP A 100 -29.79 6.01 -17.79
N ARG A 101 -28.56 6.45 -17.49
CA ARG A 101 -27.59 5.67 -16.70
C ARG A 101 -28.16 5.33 -15.33
N ALA A 102 -29.05 6.17 -14.79
CA ALA A 102 -29.73 5.93 -13.53
C ALA A 102 -30.61 4.66 -13.55
N ASN A 103 -31.10 4.25 -14.72
CA ASN A 103 -31.97 3.08 -14.89
C ASN A 103 -31.21 1.78 -15.18
N HIS A 104 -29.91 1.87 -15.47
CA HIS A 104 -29.02 0.71 -15.61
C HIS A 104 -28.58 0.18 -14.23
N THR A 105 -29.55 -0.21 -13.40
CA THR A 105 -29.34 -0.70 -12.01
C THR A 105 -28.97 -2.18 -11.91
N GLY A 106 -28.90 -2.89 -13.03
CA GLY A 106 -28.56 -4.31 -13.07
C GLY A 106 -27.07 -4.57 -12.79
N GLU A 107 -26.78 -5.65 -12.06
CA GLU A 107 -25.42 -6.16 -11.93
C GLU A 107 -25.00 -6.86 -13.23
N GLN A 108 -23.88 -6.44 -13.81
CA GLN A 108 -23.23 -7.14 -14.92
C GLN A 108 -21.97 -7.85 -14.44
N ALA A 109 -21.81 -9.12 -14.81
CA ALA A 109 -20.58 -9.83 -14.52
C ALA A 109 -19.40 -9.19 -15.28
N ILE A 110 -18.23 -9.08 -14.64
CA ILE A 110 -17.02 -8.52 -15.27
C ILE A 110 -16.67 -9.21 -16.61
N SER A 111 -16.99 -10.50 -16.73
CA SER A 111 -16.72 -11.30 -17.94
C SER A 111 -17.53 -10.87 -19.15
N THR A 112 -18.60 -10.10 -18.99
CA THR A 112 -19.43 -9.62 -20.11
C THR A 112 -18.97 -8.26 -20.63
N ILE A 113 -18.00 -7.62 -19.99
CA ILE A 113 -17.45 -6.33 -20.39
C ILE A 113 -16.06 -6.56 -20.98
N THR A 114 -15.94 -6.38 -22.29
CA THR A 114 -14.69 -6.55 -23.04
C THR A 114 -13.56 -5.75 -22.40
N ASP A 115 -12.41 -6.40 -22.21
CA ASP A 115 -11.16 -5.85 -21.67
C ASP A 115 -11.18 -5.33 -20.22
N LEU A 116 -12.33 -5.29 -19.54
CA LEU A 116 -12.41 -4.80 -18.16
C LEU A 116 -11.57 -5.65 -17.21
N ALA A 117 -11.60 -6.97 -17.37
CA ALA A 117 -10.77 -7.89 -16.57
C ALA A 117 -9.28 -7.61 -16.76
N THR A 118 -8.84 -7.40 -18.01
CA THR A 118 -7.45 -7.11 -18.36
C THR A 118 -7.00 -5.76 -17.80
N GLN A 119 -7.82 -4.71 -17.94
CA GLN A 119 -7.50 -3.40 -17.41
C GLN A 119 -7.48 -3.37 -15.89
N LEU A 120 -8.43 -4.04 -15.24
CA LEU A 120 -8.45 -4.17 -13.78
C LEU A 120 -7.21 -4.93 -13.27
N SER A 121 -6.81 -5.98 -13.97
CA SER A 121 -5.55 -6.68 -13.68
C SER A 121 -4.34 -5.78 -13.87
N ALA A 122 -4.28 -4.99 -14.95
CA ALA A 122 -3.18 -4.06 -15.21
C ALA A 122 -3.10 -2.95 -14.15
N ILE A 123 -4.25 -2.40 -13.74
CA ILE A 123 -4.36 -1.41 -12.66
C ILE A 123 -3.94 -2.03 -11.34
N THR A 124 -4.35 -3.27 -11.04
CA THR A 124 -3.96 -3.98 -9.82
C THR A 124 -2.45 -4.22 -9.77
N THR A 125 -1.85 -4.58 -10.92
CA THR A 125 -0.39 -4.71 -11.07
C THR A 125 0.32 -3.36 -10.93
N ALA A 126 -0.21 -2.29 -11.54
CA ALA A 126 0.38 -0.95 -11.50
C ALA A 126 0.26 -0.28 -10.12
N LEU A 127 -0.85 -0.50 -9.42
CA LEU A 127 -1.10 -0.04 -8.05
C LEU A 127 -0.47 -0.97 -7.01
N GLY A 128 -0.11 -2.20 -7.39
CA GLY A 128 0.50 -3.22 -6.54
C GLY A 128 1.87 -2.86 -5.97
N LEU A 129 2.39 -1.67 -6.25
CA LEU A 129 3.67 -1.17 -5.72
C LEU A 129 3.62 0.24 -5.13
N ARG A 130 2.43 0.85 -4.98
CA ARG A 130 2.29 2.03 -4.12
C ARG A 130 1.96 1.54 -2.71
N LEU A 131 2.96 1.65 -1.82
CA LEU A 131 2.82 1.49 -0.38
C LEU A 131 1.50 2.17 0.04
N ARG A 132 0.47 1.40 0.41
CA ARG A 132 -0.71 2.00 1.04
C ARG A 132 -0.29 2.23 2.49
N VAL A 133 0.13 3.46 2.78
CA VAL A 133 0.71 3.84 4.08
C VAL A 133 -0.36 3.93 5.18
N ASP A 134 -1.63 3.73 4.82
CA ASP A 134 -2.83 3.93 5.63
C ASP A 134 -3.45 2.63 6.18
N ALA A 135 -2.91 1.45 5.82
CA ALA A 135 -3.37 0.17 6.35
C ALA A 135 -2.20 -0.73 6.76
N VAL A 136 -2.39 -1.58 7.78
CA VAL A 136 -1.42 -2.63 8.15
C VAL A 136 -1.24 -3.57 6.96
N GLN A 137 -0.19 -3.35 6.18
CA GLN A 137 0.13 -4.20 5.04
C GLN A 137 1.01 -5.34 5.55
N SER A 138 0.48 -6.56 5.56
CA SER A 138 1.27 -7.77 5.83
C SER A 138 2.12 -8.10 4.61
N PHE A 139 3.18 -7.32 4.40
CA PHE A 139 4.15 -7.56 3.33
C PHE A 139 5.02 -8.77 3.67
N ASP A 140 5.24 -9.63 2.69
CA ASP A 140 6.25 -10.67 2.83
C ASP A 140 7.68 -10.06 2.82
N ALA A 141 8.68 -10.87 3.18
CA ALA A 141 10.07 -10.41 3.24
C ALA A 141 10.60 -9.90 1.88
N THR A 142 10.14 -10.50 0.77
CA THR A 142 10.55 -10.13 -0.59
C THR A 142 10.01 -8.74 -0.94
N GLN A 143 8.73 -8.49 -0.66
CA GLN A 143 8.06 -7.21 -0.88
C GLN A 143 8.70 -6.10 -0.05
N ARG A 144 9.00 -6.34 1.24
CA ARG A 144 9.71 -5.36 2.09
C ARG A 144 11.09 -5.02 1.51
N ASN A 145 11.86 -6.02 1.08
CA ASN A 145 13.19 -5.80 0.50
C ASN A 145 13.14 -5.01 -0.83
N GLN A 146 12.17 -5.31 -1.69
CA GLN A 146 11.95 -4.55 -2.94
C GLN A 146 11.52 -3.11 -2.65
N GLY A 147 10.57 -2.91 -1.75
CA GLY A 147 10.11 -1.59 -1.33
C GLY A 147 11.26 -0.71 -0.82
N MET A 148 12.09 -1.24 0.08
CA MET A 148 13.30 -0.54 0.55
C MET A 148 14.29 -0.24 -0.58
N GLY A 149 14.45 -1.16 -1.55
CA GLY A 149 15.29 -0.92 -2.72
C GLY A 149 14.80 0.26 -3.57
N ASN A 150 13.49 0.33 -3.80
CA ASN A 150 12.87 1.41 -4.57
C ASN A 150 12.95 2.78 -3.86
N LEU A 151 12.99 2.78 -2.51
CA LEU A 151 13.22 3.98 -1.70
C LEU A 151 14.70 4.42 -1.68
N GLY A 152 15.60 3.71 -2.36
CA GLY A 152 17.02 4.06 -2.44
C GLY A 152 17.87 3.59 -1.26
N PHE A 153 17.34 2.75 -0.37
CA PHE A 153 18.15 2.17 0.70
C PHE A 153 19.22 1.24 0.13
N SER A 154 20.48 1.47 0.52
CA SER A 154 21.58 0.57 0.21
C SER A 154 21.40 -0.78 0.90
N THR A 155 22.11 -1.82 0.43
CA THR A 155 22.12 -3.14 1.06
C THR A 155 22.47 -3.07 2.55
N PHE A 156 23.38 -2.17 2.93
CA PHE A 156 23.76 -1.97 4.33
C PHE A 156 22.62 -1.33 5.15
N PHE A 157 22.00 -0.24 4.68
CA PHE A 157 20.92 0.37 5.45
C PHE A 157 19.69 -0.54 5.58
N LYS A 158 19.46 -1.44 4.62
CA LYS A 158 18.41 -2.47 4.74
C LYS A 158 18.62 -3.38 5.95
N THR A 159 19.86 -3.71 6.31
CA THR A 159 20.12 -4.54 7.49
C THR A 159 19.80 -3.79 8.78
N LEU A 160 19.98 -2.47 8.80
CA LEU A 160 19.65 -1.64 9.97
C LEU A 160 18.14 -1.40 10.14
N VAL A 161 17.42 -1.25 9.03
CA VAL A 161 15.97 -0.96 9.06
C VAL A 161 15.13 -2.22 9.30
N ASP A 162 15.65 -3.41 9.01
CA ASP A 162 14.98 -4.68 9.31
C ASP A 162 15.18 -5.16 10.76
N ASP A 163 16.03 -4.49 11.54
CA ASP A 163 16.25 -4.80 12.95
C ASP A 163 15.02 -4.44 13.81
N ALA A 164 14.63 -5.36 14.69
CA ALA A 164 13.39 -5.25 15.48
C ALA A 164 13.43 -4.20 16.60
N ASP A 165 14.62 -3.86 17.10
CA ASP A 165 14.84 -2.93 18.19
C ASP A 165 16.23 -2.24 18.10
N ALA A 166 16.47 -1.25 18.96
CA ALA A 166 17.72 -0.50 18.98
C ALA A 166 18.95 -1.36 19.34
N SER A 167 18.77 -2.42 20.16
CA SER A 167 19.86 -3.32 20.51
C SER A 167 20.29 -4.15 19.30
N ALA A 168 19.35 -4.62 18.49
CA ALA A 168 19.61 -5.31 17.23
C ALA A 168 20.38 -4.39 16.26
N VAL A 169 19.95 -3.14 16.10
CA VAL A 169 20.67 -2.12 15.30
C VAL A 169 22.13 -1.97 15.74
N LEU A 170 22.38 -1.83 17.04
CA LEU A 170 23.74 -1.71 17.58
C LEU A 170 24.56 -2.98 17.34
N SER A 171 23.96 -4.16 17.42
CA SER A 171 24.61 -5.43 17.04
C SER A 171 25.01 -5.43 15.57
N THR A 172 24.13 -4.99 14.67
CA THR A 172 24.39 -4.89 13.22
C THR A 172 25.51 -3.90 12.91
N LEU A 173 25.62 -2.83 13.70
CA LEU A 173 26.74 -1.87 13.64
C LEU A 173 28.05 -2.40 14.26
N GLY A 174 28.04 -3.60 14.84
CA GLY A 174 29.23 -4.25 15.40
C GLY A 174 29.50 -3.96 16.87
N PHE A 175 28.55 -3.37 17.61
CA PHE A 175 28.72 -3.17 19.06
C PHE A 175 28.61 -4.51 19.79
N SER A 176 29.62 -4.80 20.62
CA SER A 176 29.58 -5.95 21.53
C SER A 176 28.54 -5.72 22.64
N ALA A 177 28.13 -6.80 23.31
CA ALA A 177 27.22 -6.69 24.46
C ALA A 177 27.77 -5.75 25.54
N PHE A 178 29.08 -5.79 25.82
CA PHE A 178 29.73 -4.88 26.77
C PHE A 178 29.74 -3.41 26.30
N ALA A 179 29.97 -3.15 25.00
CA ALA A 179 29.94 -1.78 24.51
C ALA A 179 28.54 -1.17 24.62
N LYS A 180 27.49 -1.99 24.41
CA LYS A 180 26.09 -1.57 24.58
C LYS A 180 25.77 -1.14 26.01
N THR A 181 26.37 -1.77 27.02
CA THR A 181 26.19 -1.38 28.44
C THR A 181 27.00 -0.15 28.85
N ILE A 182 27.83 0.40 27.96
CA ILE A 182 28.57 1.64 28.24
C ILE A 182 27.86 2.83 27.60
N ILE A 183 27.38 2.67 26.38
CA ILE A 183 26.77 3.76 25.61
C ILE A 183 25.32 4.05 26.02
N ASP A 184 24.70 3.17 26.81
CA ASP A 184 23.39 3.38 27.43
C ASP A 184 23.47 4.21 28.72
N ASP A 185 24.66 4.43 29.27
CA ASP A 185 24.87 5.20 30.49
C ASP A 185 24.72 6.72 30.28
N ALA A 186 23.89 7.34 31.13
CA ALA A 186 23.56 8.78 31.03
C ALA A 186 24.69 9.73 31.45
N SER A 187 25.75 9.24 32.10
CA SER A 187 26.85 10.08 32.59
C SER A 187 28.17 9.32 32.67
N GLY A 188 29.29 10.04 32.72
CA GLY A 188 30.60 9.42 32.92
C GLY A 188 30.69 8.61 34.21
N ALA A 189 30.06 9.06 35.31
CA ALA A 189 30.07 8.32 36.58
C ALA A 189 29.33 6.97 36.48
N ALA A 190 28.21 6.94 35.73
CA ALA A 190 27.49 5.70 35.45
C ALA A 190 28.35 4.76 34.60
N MET A 191 28.98 5.26 33.53
CA MET A 191 29.94 4.49 32.72
C MET A 191 31.08 3.88 33.56
N PHE A 192 31.69 4.68 34.44
CA PHE A 192 32.74 4.17 35.32
C PHE A 192 32.23 3.08 36.27
N SER A 193 31.00 3.23 36.79
CA SER A 193 30.35 2.19 37.61
C SER A 193 30.10 0.91 36.81
N THR A 194 29.61 1.01 35.57
CA THR A 194 29.41 -0.15 34.67
C THR A 194 30.73 -0.85 34.35
N MET A 195 31.82 -0.09 34.21
CA MET A 195 33.18 -0.64 34.08
C MET A 195 33.72 -1.26 35.38
N GLY A 196 33.01 -1.17 36.51
CA GLY A 196 33.41 -1.74 37.79
C GLY A 196 34.24 -0.82 38.70
N ALA A 197 34.31 0.48 38.37
CA ALA A 197 34.91 1.47 39.25
C ALA A 197 33.94 1.86 40.38
N THR A 198 34.47 2.21 41.55
CA THR A 198 33.66 2.78 42.63
C THR A 198 34.35 4.02 43.17
N TYR A 199 33.57 5.08 43.42
CA TYR A 199 34.02 6.32 44.02
C TYR A 199 33.23 6.59 45.29
N SER A 200 33.92 6.90 46.37
CA SER A 200 33.30 7.34 47.62
C SER A 200 34.08 8.53 48.16
N ASP A 201 33.37 9.60 48.48
CA ASP A 201 33.92 10.83 49.03
C ASP A 201 33.12 11.21 50.26
N THR A 202 33.82 11.29 51.38
CA THR A 202 33.27 11.64 52.68
C THR A 202 34.13 12.73 53.28
N THR A 203 33.62 13.42 54.29
CA THR A 203 34.38 14.50 54.96
C THR A 203 35.74 14.05 55.51
N ALA A 204 35.93 12.75 55.79
CA ALA A 204 37.17 12.22 56.39
C ALA A 204 38.09 11.49 55.38
N SER A 205 37.52 10.91 54.32
CA SER A 205 38.26 10.06 53.39
C SER A 205 37.64 10.00 52.01
N VAL A 206 38.51 9.79 51.02
CA VAL A 206 38.18 9.50 49.63
C VAL A 206 38.67 8.09 49.29
N VAL A 207 37.84 7.32 48.61
CA VAL A 207 38.14 5.98 48.09
C VAL A 207 37.83 5.95 46.60
N VAL A 208 38.81 5.58 45.80
CA VAL A 208 38.64 5.33 44.37
C VAL A 208 39.13 3.92 44.09
N LYS A 209 38.21 3.05 43.64
CA LYS A 209 38.55 1.73 43.10
C LYS A 209 38.43 1.79 41.60
N LEU A 210 39.50 1.43 40.91
CA LEU A 210 39.57 1.35 39.46
C LEU A 210 39.17 -0.06 38.97
N PRO A 211 38.66 -0.18 37.73
CA PRO A 211 38.28 -1.47 37.13
C PRO A 211 39.37 -2.52 37.11
N ASN A 212 40.64 -2.10 37.02
CA ASN A 212 41.80 -2.98 37.00
C ASN A 212 42.20 -3.51 38.40
N GLY A 213 41.41 -3.20 39.43
CA GLY A 213 41.64 -3.64 40.81
C GLY A 213 42.52 -2.70 41.64
N PHE A 214 43.12 -1.66 41.04
CA PHE A 214 43.83 -0.65 41.82
C PHE A 214 42.87 0.15 42.69
N ILE A 215 43.29 0.41 43.91
CA ILE A 215 42.55 1.17 44.90
C ILE A 215 43.45 2.33 45.34
N LEU A 216 42.92 3.55 45.29
CA LEU A 216 43.50 4.73 45.91
C LEU A 216 42.60 5.14 47.07
N GLN A 217 43.20 5.33 48.23
CA GLN A 217 42.52 5.84 49.42
C GLN A 217 43.30 7.01 49.96
N ALA A 218 42.61 8.06 50.35
CA ALA A 218 43.22 9.21 50.98
C ALA A 218 42.32 9.76 52.07
N GLY A 219 42.89 10.52 53.00
CA GLY A 219 42.09 11.13 54.04
C GLY A 219 42.89 12.06 54.93
N LEU A 220 42.15 12.70 55.83
CA LEU A 220 42.68 13.59 56.85
C LEU A 220 42.55 12.89 58.21
N TYR A 221 43.62 12.89 58.99
CA TYR A 221 43.57 12.44 60.37
C TYR A 221 43.71 13.63 61.32
N THR A 222 42.66 13.88 62.11
CA THR A 222 42.58 14.95 63.10
C THR A 222 42.50 14.41 64.54
N GLY A 223 42.62 13.10 64.73
CA GLY A 223 42.51 12.45 66.03
C GLY A 223 43.70 12.73 66.97
N ALA A 224 43.43 12.63 68.27
CA ALA A 224 44.44 12.68 69.31
C ALA A 224 45.35 11.42 69.29
N GLY A 225 46.48 11.46 70.02
CA GLY A 225 47.46 10.37 70.13
C GLY A 225 48.78 10.68 69.43
N THR A 226 49.86 9.95 69.69
CA THR A 226 51.19 10.28 69.12
C THR A 226 51.61 9.34 68.01
N ASN A 227 51.14 8.10 68.05
CA ASN A 227 51.41 7.06 67.06
C ASN A 227 50.09 6.42 66.58
N PRO A 228 49.23 7.14 65.86
CA PRO A 228 47.92 6.63 65.46
C PRO A 228 48.05 5.51 64.41
N THR A 229 47.03 4.66 64.37
CA THR A 229 46.82 3.69 63.28
C THR A 229 45.65 4.14 62.44
N ILE A 230 45.86 4.25 61.14
CA ILE A 230 44.80 4.53 60.17
C ILE A 230 44.24 3.21 59.70
N THR A 231 42.95 2.99 59.92
CA THR A 231 42.20 1.92 59.28
C THR A 231 41.68 2.43 57.94
N PHE A 232 41.98 1.72 56.86
CA PHE A 232 41.49 2.07 55.54
C PHE A 232 39.97 1.85 55.45
N PRO A 233 39.21 2.77 54.85
CA PRO A 233 37.78 2.58 54.60
C PRO A 233 37.46 1.30 53.80
N LEU A 234 38.35 0.91 52.90
CA LEU A 234 38.28 -0.32 52.12
C LEU A 234 39.58 -1.11 52.29
N ALA A 235 39.50 -2.39 52.65
CA ALA A 235 40.69 -3.24 52.69
C ALA A 235 41.28 -3.42 51.29
N PHE A 236 42.60 -3.30 51.15
CA PHE A 236 43.32 -3.69 49.94
C PHE A 236 43.29 -5.23 49.83
N PRO A 237 42.70 -5.81 48.78
CA PRO A 237 42.55 -7.27 48.68
C PRO A 237 43.85 -8.06 48.79
N THR A 238 44.96 -7.53 48.30
CA THR A 238 46.25 -8.23 48.26
C THR A 238 47.35 -7.51 49.05
N LYS A 239 47.58 -6.22 48.80
CA LYS A 239 48.67 -5.47 49.44
C LYS A 239 48.52 -3.95 49.28
N ILE A 240 49.17 -3.23 50.20
CA ILE A 240 49.52 -1.83 49.97
C ILE A 240 50.80 -1.78 49.12
N ILE A 241 50.78 -1.00 48.04
CA ILE A 241 51.92 -0.73 47.17
C ILE A 241 52.68 0.51 47.66
N ALA A 242 51.98 1.61 47.88
CA ALA A 242 52.60 2.89 48.24
C ALA A 242 51.78 3.62 49.32
N PRO A 243 52.17 3.50 50.60
CA PRO A 243 51.65 4.38 51.65
C PRO A 243 52.42 5.71 51.66
N PHE A 244 51.71 6.79 51.93
CA PHE A 244 52.21 8.15 52.00
C PHE A 244 51.51 8.92 53.13
N ALA A 245 52.24 9.78 53.83
CA ALA A 245 51.68 10.71 54.80
C ALA A 245 52.50 12.00 54.85
N THR A 246 51.83 13.12 55.13
CA THR A 246 52.48 14.42 55.33
C THR A 246 51.77 15.22 56.42
N MET A 247 52.54 15.94 57.22
CA MET A 247 52.00 16.82 58.27
C MET A 247 51.25 17.99 57.62
N LEU A 248 50.11 18.39 58.22
CA LEU A 248 49.30 19.52 57.73
C LEU A 248 49.55 20.81 58.50
N VAL A 249 50.32 20.74 59.58
CA VAL A 249 50.71 21.93 60.34
C VAL A 249 51.82 22.68 59.61
N ALA A 250 51.66 24.00 59.53
CA ALA A 250 52.70 24.90 59.05
C ALA A 250 53.92 24.80 59.98
N ALA A 251 55.10 24.62 59.39
CA ALA A 251 56.34 24.67 60.15
C ALA A 251 56.49 26.04 60.81
N ALA A 252 56.88 26.05 62.08
CA ALA A 252 57.29 27.28 62.76
C ALA A 252 58.76 27.58 62.39
N ALA A 253 59.20 28.83 62.59
CA ALA A 253 60.56 29.26 62.25
C ALA A 253 61.64 28.34 62.84
N ASP A 254 61.39 27.80 64.04
CA ASP A 254 62.35 26.97 64.78
C ASP A 254 61.86 25.52 64.99
N THR A 255 60.78 25.06 64.35
CA THR A 255 60.25 23.71 64.59
C THR A 255 59.84 23.01 63.30
N THR A 256 60.39 21.80 63.11
CA THR A 256 59.98 20.90 62.04
C THR A 256 59.07 19.81 62.57
N TYR A 257 58.09 19.42 61.76
CA TYR A 257 57.19 18.30 62.03
C TYR A 257 57.45 17.21 61.01
N SER A 258 57.49 15.97 61.47
CA SER A 258 57.67 14.81 60.61
C SER A 258 56.65 13.73 60.92
N VAL A 259 56.23 13.02 59.88
CA VAL A 259 55.43 11.81 59.97
C VAL A 259 56.16 10.70 59.23
N THR A 260 56.20 9.52 59.84
CA THR A 260 56.82 8.33 59.25
C THR A 260 55.87 7.16 59.31
N ILE A 261 55.85 6.37 58.26
CA ILE A 261 55.00 5.18 58.16
C ILE A 261 55.70 4.00 58.82
N GLY A 262 54.97 3.35 59.72
CA GLY A 262 55.38 2.18 60.47
C GLY A 262 54.95 0.86 59.85
N ALA A 263 54.51 -0.05 60.72
CA ALA A 263 53.88 -1.31 60.32
C ALA A 263 52.64 -1.04 59.46
N ARG A 264 52.40 -1.93 58.49
CA ARG A 264 51.29 -1.80 57.54
C ARG A 264 50.80 -3.17 57.12
N ASP A 265 49.48 -3.27 56.90
CA ASP A 265 48.80 -4.46 56.42
C ASP A 265 47.71 -4.07 55.42
N THR A 266 46.90 -5.01 54.94
CA THR A 266 45.86 -4.74 53.93
C THR A 266 44.72 -3.85 54.42
N THR A 267 44.58 -3.68 55.73
CA THR A 267 43.48 -2.96 56.39
C THR A 267 43.93 -1.69 57.10
N SER A 268 45.23 -1.55 57.37
CA SER A 268 45.73 -0.47 58.19
C SER A 268 47.18 -0.07 57.90
N MET A 269 47.53 1.14 58.35
CA MET A 269 48.92 1.56 58.48
C MET A 269 49.13 2.34 59.78
N GLN A 270 50.24 2.07 60.45
CA GLN A 270 50.68 2.78 61.64
C GLN A 270 51.50 4.01 61.24
N LEU A 271 51.30 5.12 61.93
CA LEU A 271 52.02 6.37 61.68
C LEU A 271 52.73 6.82 62.96
N TYR A 272 53.93 7.35 62.83
CA TYR A 272 54.73 7.92 63.90
C TYR A 272 54.92 9.40 63.64
N ARG A 273 54.41 10.26 64.54
CA ARG A 273 54.50 11.72 64.41
C ARG A 273 55.48 12.31 65.40
N ARG A 274 56.41 13.14 64.92
CA ARG A 274 57.42 13.78 65.77
C ARG A 274 57.57 15.25 65.42
N SER A 275 58.03 16.03 66.38
CA SER A 275 58.58 17.35 66.11
C SER A 275 59.99 17.48 66.68
N VAL A 276 60.76 18.39 66.09
CA VAL A 276 62.07 18.78 66.60
C VAL A 276 62.14 20.30 66.51
N SER A 277 62.43 20.93 67.64
CA SER A 277 62.73 22.36 67.69
C SER A 277 64.24 22.60 67.62
N ASN A 278 64.67 23.75 67.12
CA ASN A 278 66.08 24.13 67.04
C ASN A 278 66.77 24.04 68.41
N GLY A 279 67.79 23.20 68.53
CA GLY A 279 68.47 22.91 69.80
C GLY A 279 67.68 22.08 70.81
N GLY A 280 66.49 21.59 70.45
CA GLY A 280 65.58 20.83 71.31
C GLY A 280 65.64 19.31 71.12
N ALA A 281 64.97 18.59 72.02
CA ALA A 281 64.79 17.13 71.91
C ALA A 281 63.65 16.77 70.94
N VAL A 282 63.65 15.53 70.45
CA VAL A 282 62.54 14.98 69.66
C VAL A 282 61.31 14.83 70.57
N ALA A 283 60.22 15.49 70.22
CA ALA A 283 58.96 15.40 70.95
C ALA A 283 57.93 14.56 70.20
N SER A 284 57.02 13.94 70.96
CA SER A 284 55.83 13.30 70.40
C SER A 284 54.72 14.34 70.26
N VAL A 285 53.93 14.23 69.20
CA VAL A 285 53.00 15.29 68.83
C VAL A 285 51.65 14.77 68.33
N THR A 286 50.62 15.63 68.29
CA THR A 286 49.23 15.24 67.99
C THR A 286 48.61 15.98 66.80
N GLU A 287 49.38 16.81 66.08
CA GLU A 287 48.89 17.67 65.00
C GLU A 287 48.39 16.85 63.80
N PRO A 288 47.38 17.38 63.07
CA PRO A 288 46.78 16.66 61.96
C PRO A 288 47.76 16.38 60.82
N PHE A 289 47.48 15.31 60.08
CA PHE A 289 48.22 14.94 58.87
C PHE A 289 47.28 14.45 57.78
N PHE A 290 47.75 14.57 56.55
CA PHE A 290 47.12 13.96 55.39
C PHE A 290 47.79 12.62 55.11
N TRP A 291 47.00 11.64 54.69
CA TRP A 291 47.50 10.34 54.27
C TRP A 291 46.93 9.94 52.92
N LEU A 292 47.70 9.14 52.20
CA LEU A 292 47.33 8.53 50.93
C LEU A 292 47.91 7.11 50.88
N ALA A 293 47.14 6.17 50.37
CA ALA A 293 47.57 4.80 50.16
C ALA A 293 47.10 4.31 48.79
N LEU A 294 48.02 3.70 48.05
CA LEU A 294 47.74 2.99 46.79
C LEU A 294 48.00 1.50 47.00
N GLY A 295 47.10 0.66 46.48
CA GLY A 295 47.23 -0.79 46.56
C GLY A 295 46.25 -1.51 45.65
N ASN A 296 46.13 -2.83 45.82
CA ASN A 296 45.22 -3.70 45.10
C ASN A 296 44.92 -4.98 45.87
#